data_AF-A0A6B2G556-F1
#
_entry.id   AF-A0A6B2G556-F1
#
_cell.length_a   1.000
_cell.length_b   1.000
_cell.length_c   1.000
_cell.angle_alpha   90.00
_cell.angle_beta   90.00
_cell.angle_gamma   90.00
#
_symmetry.space_group_name_H-M   'P 1'
#
loop_
_entity.id
_entity.type
_entity.pdbx_description
1 polymer ?
#
loop_
_entity_poly.entity_id
_entity_poly.type
_entity_poly.pdbx_seq_one_letter_code
_entity_poly.pdbx_strand_id
1 'polypeptide(L)'
;SSIRWRVAIVDEAHRLKNRKCKLLGNLSNIFIEHRVLLTGTPLQNTLDELLSLLNFLDPSRANALEAVIQQNSGRLESNIQVQQIQAFLKPVILRRLKEDVEKNIAPKEETIIEVEMTSIQKKVYRGILERNLTFLIKGTSSTNLPSLMNVMMELRKCCNHPF
;
A
#
# COMPACT_ATOMS: atom_id res chain seq x y z
N SER A 1 6.32 29.82 3.38
CA SER A 1 4.98 30.42 3.29
C SER A 1 4.73 31.30 4.50
N SER A 2 4.13 32.48 4.32
CA SER A 2 3.81 33.44 5.40
C SER A 2 2.52 33.13 6.15
N ILE A 3 1.75 32.14 5.69
CA ILE A 3 0.48 31.73 6.29
C ILE A 3 0.74 30.74 7.43
N ARG A 4 0.21 31.04 8.62
CA ARG A 4 0.19 30.11 9.75
C ARG A 4 -1.08 29.27 9.68
N TRP A 5 -0.94 27.98 9.40
CA TRP A 5 -2.08 27.07 9.32
C TRP A 5 -2.41 26.54 10.71
N ARG A 6 -3.67 26.70 11.14
CA ARG A 6 -4.12 26.08 12.39
C ARG A 6 -4.42 24.61 12.23
N VAL A 7 -5.01 24.20 11.10
CA VAL A 7 -5.37 22.80 10.85
C VAL A 7 -5.00 22.44 9.42
N ALA A 8 -4.42 21.24 9.23
CA ALA A 8 -4.29 20.59 7.93
C ALA A 8 -5.01 19.24 7.96
N ILE A 9 -5.88 19.02 6.98
CA ILE A 9 -6.57 17.74 6.77
C ILE A 9 -6.04 17.15 5.48
N VAL A 10 -5.41 15.98 5.57
CA VAL A 10 -4.89 15.25 4.41
C VAL A 10 -5.77 14.05 4.17
N ASP A 11 -6.53 14.09 3.07
CA ASP A 11 -7.30 12.94 2.59
C ASP A 11 -6.41 11.98 1.80
N GLU A 12 -6.77 10.70 1.82
CA GLU A 12 -5.98 9.60 1.28
C GLU A 12 -4.51 9.62 1.76
N ALA A 13 -4.36 9.74 3.08
CA ALA A 13 -3.06 9.85 3.75
C ALA A 13 -2.12 8.67 3.47
N HIS A 14 -2.61 7.56 2.90
CA HIS A 14 -1.76 6.49 2.39
C HIS A 14 -0.72 6.98 1.36
N ARG A 15 -0.91 8.15 0.74
CA ARG A 15 0.11 8.80 -0.13
C ARG A 15 1.35 9.29 0.61
N LEU A 16 1.30 9.42 1.94
CA LEU A 16 2.39 9.89 2.80
C LEU A 16 3.23 8.75 3.41
N LYS A 17 2.95 7.49 3.05
CA LYS A 17 3.60 6.29 3.61
C LYS A 17 5.12 6.24 3.41
N ASN A 18 5.64 6.86 2.35
CA ASN A 18 7.06 6.86 2.05
C ASN A 18 7.76 8.08 2.68
N ARG A 19 8.69 7.87 3.62
CA ARG A 19 9.51 8.95 4.24
C ARG A 19 10.24 9.82 3.21
N LYS A 20 10.59 9.27 2.05
CA LYS A 20 11.29 9.98 0.96
C LYS A 20 10.33 10.73 0.01
N CYS A 21 9.03 10.72 0.29
CA CYS A 21 8.04 11.40 -0.54
C CYS A 21 8.24 12.92 -0.48
N LYS A 22 8.37 13.57 -1.65
CA LYS A 22 8.49 15.04 -1.75
C LYS A 22 7.32 15.75 -1.08
N LEU A 23 6.12 15.17 -1.13
CA LEU A 23 4.93 15.71 -0.47
C LEU A 23 5.11 15.80 1.04
N LEU A 24 5.64 14.74 1.67
CA LEU A 24 5.91 14.72 3.11
C LEU A 24 6.96 15.75 3.51
N GLY A 25 8.04 15.87 2.72
CA GLY A 25 9.09 16.87 2.94
C GLY A 25 8.54 18.31 2.87
N ASN A 26 7.71 18.59 1.86
CA ASN A 26 7.11 19.91 1.69
C ASN A 26 6.10 20.24 2.79
N LEU A 27 5.25 19.29 3.18
CA LEU A 27 4.26 19.50 4.24
C LEU A 27 4.91 19.67 5.62
N SER A 28 6.02 18.96 5.87
CA SER A 28 6.79 19.11 7.11
C SER A 28 7.41 20.51 7.27
N ASN A 29 7.67 21.22 6.17
CA ASN A 29 8.21 22.59 6.18
C ASN A 29 7.14 23.66 6.43
N ILE A 30 5.85 23.28 6.46
CA ILE A 30 4.75 24.20 6.73
C ILE A 30 4.43 24.16 8.22
N PHE A 31 4.36 25.34 8.85
CA PHE A 31 3.89 25.45 10.23
C PHE A 31 2.38 25.15 10.27
N ILE A 32 2.02 24.06 10.95
CA ILE A 32 0.66 23.56 11.11
C ILE A 32 0.47 23.22 12.58
N GLU A 33 -0.51 23.83 13.26
CA GLU A 33 -0.77 23.58 14.69
C GLU A 33 -1.43 22.21 14.93
N HIS A 34 -2.36 21.79 14.06
CA HIS A 34 -3.07 20.52 14.18
C HIS A 34 -3.14 19.78 12.85
N ARG A 35 -2.88 18.47 12.86
CA ARG A 35 -2.82 17.63 11.65
C ARG A 35 -3.82 16.49 11.77
N VAL A 36 -4.63 16.31 10.74
CA VAL A 36 -5.61 15.21 10.64
C VAL A 36 -5.32 14.44 9.37
N LEU A 37 -5.17 13.12 9.50
CA LEU A 37 -5.00 12.20 8.38
C LEU A 37 -6.27 11.38 8.21
N LEU A 38 -6.82 11.36 7.01
CA LEU A 38 -7.94 10.52 6.63
C LEU A 38 -7.45 9.45 5.66
N THR A 39 -7.79 8.18 5.90
CA THR A 39 -7.45 7.08 5.00
C THR A 39 -8.45 5.94 5.15
N GLY A 40 -8.92 5.40 4.03
CA GLY A 40 -9.74 4.20 4.01
C GLY A 40 -8.93 2.91 4.26
N THR A 41 -7.61 2.96 4.10
CA THR A 41 -6.68 1.83 4.26
C THR A 41 -5.61 2.18 5.29
N PRO A 42 -5.92 2.04 6.60
CA PRO A 42 -5.10 2.62 7.66
C PRO A 42 -3.67 2.10 7.65
N LEU A 43 -3.46 0.82 7.34
CA LEU A 43 -2.18 0.14 7.37
C LEU A 43 -2.25 -1.00 6.36
N GLN A 44 -1.42 -0.99 5.33
CA GLN A 44 -1.41 -2.08 4.37
C GLN A 44 -0.08 -2.79 4.21
N ASN A 45 1.11 -2.22 4.50
CA ASN A 45 2.33 -2.98 4.18
C ASN A 45 3.50 -3.03 5.18
N THR A 46 3.81 -2.04 6.05
CA THR A 46 4.94 -2.19 7.01
C THR A 46 4.85 -1.29 8.26
N LEU A 47 5.63 -1.61 9.30
CA LEU A 47 5.88 -0.72 10.45
C LEU A 47 6.51 0.62 10.04
N ASP A 48 7.30 0.65 8.98
CA ASP A 48 7.87 1.90 8.46
C ASP A 48 6.81 2.86 7.93
N GLU A 49 5.78 2.35 7.26
CA GLU A 49 4.63 3.15 6.81
C GLU A 49 3.94 3.79 8.02
N LEU A 50 3.72 3.01 9.09
CA LEU A 50 3.11 3.49 10.33
C LEU A 50 3.93 4.62 10.96
N LEU A 51 5.23 4.41 11.12
CA LEU A 51 6.14 5.40 11.69
C LEU A 51 6.18 6.67 10.84
N SER A 52 6.09 6.55 9.51
CA SER A 52 6.09 7.71 8.61
C SER A 52 4.85 8.59 8.81
N LEU A 53 3.66 7.97 8.90
CA LEU A 53 2.42 8.69 9.15
C LEU A 53 2.38 9.27 10.57
N LEU A 54 2.84 8.50 11.56
CA LEU A 54 2.89 8.96 12.94
C LEU A 54 3.88 10.10 13.10
N ASN A 55 5.04 10.06 12.46
CA ASN A 55 6.03 11.14 12.48
C ASN A 55 5.48 12.43 11.86
N PHE A 56 4.60 12.31 10.87
CA PHE A 56 3.89 13.48 10.35
C PHE A 56 2.86 14.03 11.36
N LEU A 57 2.19 13.20 12.13
CA LEU A 57 1.20 13.65 13.12
C LEU A 57 1.84 14.19 14.40
N ASP A 58 2.74 13.41 14.99
CA ASP A 58 3.39 13.62 16.28
C ASP A 58 4.81 13.00 16.25
N PRO A 59 5.84 13.81 15.93
CA PRO A 59 7.23 13.35 15.88
C PRO A 59 7.72 12.74 17.19
N SER A 60 7.30 13.28 18.34
CA SER A 60 7.73 12.80 19.66
C SER A 60 7.24 11.39 19.93
N ARG A 61 5.97 11.12 19.62
CA ARG A 61 5.39 9.77 19.76
C ARG A 61 5.95 8.80 18.72
N ALA A 62 6.26 9.27 17.52
CA ALA A 62 6.91 8.46 16.49
C ALA A 62 8.29 7.97 16.95
N ASN A 63 9.11 8.85 17.53
CA ASN A 63 10.42 8.48 18.08
C ASN A 63 10.29 7.46 19.24
N ALA A 64 9.29 7.63 20.11
CA ALA A 64 9.02 6.68 21.18
C ALA A 64 8.62 5.29 20.64
N LEU A 65 7.74 5.26 19.62
CA LEU A 65 7.36 4.01 18.96
C LEU A 65 8.54 3.36 18.24
N GLU A 66 9.40 4.14 17.58
CA GLU A 66 10.60 3.65 16.91
C GLU A 66 11.58 3.01 17.91
N ALA A 67 11.77 3.61 19.10
CA ALA A 67 12.58 3.03 20.16
C ALA A 67 12.02 1.67 20.64
N VAL A 68 10.69 1.57 20.81
CA VAL A 68 10.03 0.29 21.17
C VAL A 68 10.22 -0.75 20.07
N ILE A 69 10.12 -0.37 18.80
CA ILE A 69 10.34 -1.29 17.67
C ILE A 69 11.80 -1.76 17.63
N GLN A 70 12.76 -0.87 17.86
CA GLN A 70 14.19 -1.19 17.90
C GLN A 70 14.55 -2.14 19.05
N GLN A 71 13.98 -1.94 20.24
CA GLN A 71 14.13 -2.86 21.38
C GLN A 71 13.64 -4.28 21.05
N ASN A 72 12.63 -4.39 20.17
CA ASN A 72 12.08 -5.66 19.71
C ASN A 72 12.77 -6.21 18.43
N SER A 73 13.97 -5.73 18.09
CA SER A 73 14.71 -6.13 16.89
C SER A 73 13.93 -5.97 15.57
N GLY A 74 12.94 -5.08 15.53
CA GLY A 74 12.09 -4.86 14.35
C GLY A 74 11.11 -5.99 14.04
N ARG A 75 10.95 -6.98 14.93
CA ARG A 75 10.07 -8.13 14.71
C ARG A 75 8.84 -8.09 15.61
N LEU A 76 7.68 -8.34 15.02
CA LEU A 76 6.40 -8.51 15.72
C LEU A 76 6.07 -10.00 15.80
N GLU A 77 6.84 -10.75 16.57
CA GLU A 77 6.66 -12.20 16.67
C GLU A 77 5.71 -12.59 17.80
N SER A 78 5.47 -11.69 18.77
CA SER A 78 4.60 -11.97 19.92
C SER A 78 3.34 -11.11 19.95
N ASN A 79 2.23 -11.70 20.41
CA ASN A 79 0.97 -10.98 20.66
C ASN A 79 1.15 -9.81 21.65
N ILE A 80 2.09 -9.93 22.59
CA ILE A 80 2.37 -8.89 23.59
C ILE A 80 2.92 -7.63 22.89
N GLN A 81 3.84 -7.78 21.95
CA GLN A 81 4.39 -6.65 21.18
C GLN A 81 3.31 -5.97 20.33
N VAL A 82 2.41 -6.75 19.71
CA VAL A 82 1.29 -6.20 18.94
C VAL A 82 0.36 -5.38 19.85
N GLN A 83 0.04 -5.88 21.04
CA GLN A 83 -0.77 -5.16 22.02
C GLN A 83 -0.11 -3.87 22.50
N GLN A 84 1.20 -3.87 22.72
CA GLN A 84 1.96 -2.66 23.07
C GLN A 84 1.83 -1.59 21.97
N ILE A 85 2.03 -1.95 20.70
CA ILE A 85 1.89 -1.01 19.58
C ILE A 85 0.44 -0.53 19.47
N GLN A 86 -0.54 -1.42 19.59
CA GLN A 86 -1.95 -1.05 19.58
C GLN A 86 -2.28 -0.04 20.69
N ALA A 87 -1.72 -0.19 21.89
CA ALA A 87 -1.89 0.77 22.98
C ALA A 87 -1.32 2.15 22.64
N PHE A 88 -0.16 2.22 21.97
CA PHE A 88 0.43 3.48 21.50
C PHE A 88 -0.43 4.18 20.43
N LEU A 89 -1.07 3.39 19.56
CA LEU A 89 -1.87 3.90 18.44
C LEU A 89 -3.31 4.24 18.81
N LYS A 90 -3.88 3.58 19.83
CA LYS A 90 -5.25 3.78 20.28
C LYS A 90 -5.68 5.25 20.49
N PRO A 91 -4.87 6.14 21.08
CA PRO A 91 -5.23 7.55 21.22
C PRO A 91 -5.08 8.38 19.94
N VAL A 92 -4.40 7.86 18.91
CA VAL A 92 -4.11 8.59 17.66
C VAL A 92 -5.02 8.14 16.51
N ILE A 93 -5.47 6.89 16.52
CA ILE A 93 -6.25 6.28 15.44
C ILE A 93 -7.68 6.05 15.91
N LEU A 94 -8.63 6.67 15.19
CA LEU A 94 -10.02 6.29 15.25
C LEU A 94 -10.36 5.40 14.05
N ARG A 95 -10.66 4.13 14.30
CA ARG A 95 -11.09 3.16 13.28
C ARG A 95 -12.41 2.54 13.70
N ARG A 96 -13.37 2.47 12.78
CA ARG A 96 -14.67 1.79 12.94
C ARG A 96 -14.87 0.83 11.77
N LEU A 97 -15.47 -0.32 12.01
CA LEU A 97 -15.89 -1.24 10.96
C LEU A 97 -17.31 -0.91 10.49
N LYS A 98 -17.66 -1.30 9.27
CA LYS A 98 -19.02 -1.05 8.74
C LYS A 98 -20.08 -1.78 9.58
N GLU A 99 -19.77 -2.99 10.04
CA GLU A 99 -20.63 -3.78 10.94
C GLU A 99 -20.85 -3.10 12.31
N ASP A 100 -19.90 -2.31 12.80
CA ASP A 100 -20.03 -1.57 14.06
C ASP A 100 -21.04 -0.42 13.97
N VAL A 101 -21.26 0.11 12.76
CA VAL A 101 -21.96 1.38 12.53
C VAL A 101 -23.30 1.19 11.82
N GLU A 102 -23.36 0.31 10.81
CA GLU A 102 -24.53 0.19 9.95
C GLU A 102 -25.09 -1.22 9.94
N LYS A 103 -26.10 -1.47 10.79
CA LYS A 103 -26.72 -2.78 11.01
C LYS A 103 -27.70 -3.18 9.90
N ASN A 104 -28.11 -2.23 9.04
CA ASN A 104 -29.08 -2.47 7.97
C ASN A 104 -28.44 -2.85 6.63
N ILE A 105 -27.11 -2.76 6.51
CA ILE A 105 -26.39 -3.18 5.31
C ILE A 105 -26.31 -4.71 5.28
N ALA A 106 -26.73 -5.30 4.17
CA ALA A 106 -26.53 -6.72 3.92
C ALA A 106 -25.03 -7.07 3.90
N PRO A 107 -24.65 -8.26 4.40
CA PRO A 107 -23.26 -8.69 4.39
C PRO A 107 -22.72 -8.74 2.96
N LYS A 108 -21.43 -8.41 2.80
CA LYS A 108 -20.74 -8.55 1.52
C LYS A 108 -20.44 -10.02 1.27
N GLU A 109 -20.97 -10.59 0.20
CA GLU A 109 -20.60 -11.92 -0.28
C GLU A 109 -19.47 -11.82 -1.33
N GLU A 110 -18.51 -12.73 -1.28
CA GLU A 110 -17.40 -12.83 -2.23
C GLU A 110 -17.33 -14.26 -2.75
N THR A 111 -17.41 -14.42 -4.07
CA THR A 111 -17.33 -15.72 -4.73
C THR A 111 -16.11 -15.75 -5.64
N ILE A 112 -15.23 -16.73 -5.40
CA ILE A 112 -14.05 -16.95 -6.24
C ILE A 112 -14.46 -17.95 -7.33
N ILE A 113 -14.41 -17.51 -8.59
CA ILE A 113 -14.66 -18.36 -9.74
C ILE A 113 -13.30 -18.75 -10.34
N GLU A 114 -12.94 -20.01 -10.18
CA GLU A 114 -11.74 -20.56 -10.81
C GLU A 114 -11.99 -20.80 -12.30
N VAL A 115 -11.09 -20.30 -13.14
CA VAL A 115 -11.20 -20.39 -14.60
C VAL A 115 -9.94 -21.03 -15.17
N GLU A 116 -10.12 -21.87 -16.19
CA GLU A 116 -8.99 -22.43 -16.92
C GLU A 116 -8.49 -21.47 -18.01
N MET A 117 -7.18 -21.47 -18.25
CA MET A 117 -6.61 -20.76 -19.39
C MET A 117 -7.05 -21.41 -20.71
N THR A 118 -7.44 -20.56 -21.67
CA THR A 118 -7.70 -21.00 -23.05
C THR A 118 -6.44 -21.55 -23.72
N SER A 119 -6.59 -22.32 -24.81
CA SER A 119 -5.45 -22.87 -25.55
C SER A 119 -4.52 -21.78 -26.10
N ILE A 120 -5.04 -20.61 -26.45
CA ILE A 120 -4.25 -19.46 -26.93
C ILE A 120 -3.46 -18.86 -25.77
N GLN A 121 -4.11 -18.58 -24.64
CA GLN A 121 -3.42 -18.10 -23.43
C GLN A 121 -2.32 -19.06 -22.98
N LYS A 122 -2.57 -20.39 -22.95
CA LYS A 122 -1.55 -21.39 -22.61
C LYS A 122 -0.31 -21.31 -23.52
N LYS A 123 -0.49 -21.10 -24.82
CA LYS A 123 0.61 -20.94 -25.79
C LYS A 123 1.41 -19.66 -25.55
N VAL A 124 0.73 -18.52 -25.38
CA VAL A 124 1.38 -17.22 -25.12
C VAL A 124 2.08 -17.24 -23.75
N TYR A 125 1.43 -17.77 -22.72
CA TYR A 125 1.96 -17.91 -21.37
C TYR A 125 3.25 -18.74 -21.36
N ARG A 126 3.28 -19.87 -22.08
CA ARG A 126 4.50 -20.67 -22.27
C ARG A 126 5.59 -19.89 -23.00
N GLY A 127 5.24 -19.17 -24.07
CA GLY A 127 6.17 -18.31 -24.80
C GLY A 127 6.82 -17.22 -23.94
N ILE A 128 6.06 -16.62 -23.01
CA ILE A 128 6.56 -15.65 -22.02
C ILE A 128 7.51 -16.34 -21.02
N LEU A 129 7.12 -17.51 -20.49
CA LEU A 129 7.90 -18.26 -19.51
C LEU A 129 9.26 -18.71 -20.08
N GLU A 130 9.26 -19.22 -21.31
CA GLU A 130 10.44 -19.66 -22.05
C GLU A 130 11.28 -18.50 -22.60
N ARG A 131 10.83 -17.25 -22.42
CA ARG A 131 11.43 -16.03 -23.00
C ARG A 131 11.62 -16.13 -24.51
N ASN A 132 10.69 -16.79 -25.19
CA ASN A 132 10.74 -16.99 -26.64
C ASN A 132 10.28 -15.72 -27.37
N LEU A 133 11.18 -14.75 -27.45
CA LEU A 133 10.96 -13.46 -28.10
C LEU A 133 10.52 -13.64 -29.56
N THR A 134 11.10 -14.59 -30.29
CA THR A 134 10.80 -14.85 -31.70
C THR A 134 9.34 -15.26 -31.92
N PHE A 135 8.75 -16.03 -30.99
CA PHE A 135 7.34 -16.39 -31.03
C PHE A 135 6.43 -15.20 -30.67
N LEU A 136 6.82 -14.41 -29.67
CA LEU A 136 6.05 -13.27 -29.16
C LEU A 136 6.01 -12.07 -30.12
N ILE A 137 7.01 -11.93 -31.01
CA ILE A 137 7.10 -10.83 -31.99
C ILE A 137 6.30 -11.13 -33.27
N LYS A 138 5.81 -12.36 -33.49
CA LYS A 138 5.07 -12.72 -34.71
C LYS A 138 3.78 -11.90 -34.84
N GLY A 139 3.84 -10.82 -35.61
CA GLY A 139 2.73 -9.89 -35.85
C GLY A 139 2.99 -8.43 -35.44
N THR A 140 4.14 -8.12 -34.83
CA THR A 140 4.51 -6.76 -34.38
C THR A 140 5.87 -6.33 -34.90
N SER A 141 5.99 -5.05 -35.27
CA SER A 141 7.26 -4.42 -35.68
C SER A 141 8.26 -4.40 -34.52
N SER A 142 9.56 -4.51 -34.83
CA SER A 142 10.67 -4.53 -33.86
C SER A 142 10.75 -3.32 -32.92
N THR A 143 9.97 -2.27 -33.17
CA THR A 143 9.89 -1.05 -32.37
C THR A 143 8.99 -1.15 -31.13
N ASN A 144 8.06 -2.12 -31.07
CA ASN A 144 7.13 -2.32 -29.95
C ASN A 144 7.37 -3.64 -29.18
N LEU A 145 8.64 -4.04 -29.08
CA LEU A 145 9.04 -5.23 -28.32
C LEU A 145 8.69 -5.06 -26.83
N PRO A 146 7.80 -5.88 -26.25
CA PRO A 146 7.58 -5.87 -24.81
C PRO A 146 8.90 -6.28 -24.16
N SER A 147 9.50 -5.36 -23.40
CA SER A 147 10.64 -5.70 -22.56
C SER A 147 10.18 -6.71 -21.53
N LEU A 148 10.62 -7.97 -21.65
CA LEU A 148 10.40 -9.03 -20.66
C LEU A 148 11.15 -8.78 -19.33
N MET A 149 11.53 -7.53 -19.02
CA MET A 149 12.13 -7.15 -17.74
C MET A 149 11.23 -7.50 -16.55
N ASN A 150 9.91 -7.49 -16.74
CA ASN A 150 8.96 -7.90 -15.73
C ASN A 150 8.06 -9.04 -16.22
N VAL A 151 8.64 -10.25 -16.32
CA VAL A 151 7.94 -11.49 -16.70
C VAL A 151 6.65 -11.67 -15.90
N MET A 152 6.66 -11.37 -14.60
CA MET A 152 5.48 -11.52 -13.74
C MET A 152 4.30 -10.64 -14.21
N MET A 153 4.57 -9.41 -14.66
CA MET A 153 3.54 -8.54 -15.20
C MET A 153 3.02 -9.03 -16.55
N GLU A 154 3.88 -9.56 -17.41
CA GLU A 154 3.46 -10.10 -18.71
C GLU A 154 2.61 -11.37 -18.55
N LEU A 155 2.96 -12.25 -17.61
CA LEU A 155 2.12 -13.40 -17.26
C LEU A 155 0.74 -12.96 -16.74
N ARG A 156 0.68 -11.93 -15.87
CA ARG A 156 -0.59 -11.36 -15.41
C ARG A 156 -1.43 -10.80 -16.55
N LYS A 157 -0.81 -10.09 -17.50
CA LYS A 157 -1.51 -9.58 -18.69
C LYS A 157 -2.09 -10.73 -19.49
N CYS A 158 -1.31 -11.77 -19.77
CA CYS A 158 -1.76 -12.95 -20.52
C CYS A 158 -2.95 -13.66 -19.83
N CYS A 159 -2.95 -13.75 -18.50
CA CYS A 159 -4.08 -14.30 -17.74
C CYS A 159 -5.33 -13.44 -17.86
N ASN A 160 -5.20 -12.11 -17.88
CA ASN A 160 -6.32 -11.20 -18.09
C ASN A 160 -6.86 -11.30 -19.52
N HIS A 161 -5.96 -11.25 -20.51
CA HIS A 161 -6.29 -11.32 -21.93
C HIS A 161 -5.02 -11.59 -22.78
N PRO A 162 -5.08 -12.43 -23.84
CA PRO A 162 -3.92 -12.77 -24.66
C PRO A 162 -3.55 -11.73 -25.75
N PHE A 163 -4.37 -10.71 -25.97
CA PHE A 163 -4.17 -9.63 -26.96
C PHE A 163 -3.96 -8.29 -26.28
#